data_AF-A0A7J3W5S7-F1
#
_entry.id   AF-A0A7J3W5S7-F1
#
_cell.length_a   1.000
_cell.length_b   1.000
_cell.length_c   1.000
_cell.angle_alpha   90.00
_cell.angle_beta   90.00
_cell.angle_gamma   90.00
#
_symmetry.space_group_name_H-M   'P 1'
#
loop_
_entity.id
_entity.type
_entity.pdbx_description
1 polymer ?
#
loop_
_entity_poly.entity_id
_entity_poly.type
_entity_poly.pdbx_seq_one_letter_code
_entity_poly.pdbx_strand_id
1 'polypeptide(L)'
;MELLVRNSTERVLKVILEEIIKGNFHRVKLIETVSRKTGTPVETTEHVLENLRKRGFIIFSRELIGLTSQGLLYLFNHLSDSNYKNSGSCQNNRRGVKNDN
;
A
#
# COMPACT_ATOMS: atom_id res chain seq x y z
N MET A 1 -18.56 -10.19 -1.94
CA MET A 1 -17.39 -10.83 -2.60
C MET A 1 -16.25 -9.85 -2.89
N GLU A 2 -16.55 -8.55 -3.09
CA GLU A 2 -15.55 -7.49 -3.34
C GLU A 2 -14.55 -7.24 -2.20
N LEU A 3 -14.89 -7.56 -0.95
CA LEU A 3 -14.01 -7.36 0.22
C LEU A 3 -12.80 -8.32 0.29
N LEU A 4 -12.92 -9.54 -0.25
CA LEU A 4 -11.84 -10.55 -0.18
C LEU A 4 -10.69 -10.24 -1.17
N VAL A 5 -10.97 -9.52 -2.25
CA VAL A 5 -9.96 -9.12 -3.27
C VAL A 5 -9.24 -7.83 -2.87
N ARG A 6 -9.89 -6.94 -2.11
CA ARG A 6 -9.29 -5.68 -1.62
C ARG A 6 -8.16 -5.94 -0.62
N ASN A 7 -8.39 -6.84 0.34
CA ASN A 7 -7.38 -7.19 1.36
C ASN A 7 -6.10 -7.83 0.80
N SER A 8 -6.18 -8.59 -0.31
CA SER A 8 -5.00 -9.27 -0.87
C SER A 8 -4.09 -8.33 -1.65
N THR A 9 -4.67 -7.40 -2.42
CA THR A 9 -3.93 -6.41 -3.21
C THR A 9 -3.20 -5.40 -2.33
N GLU A 10 -3.89 -4.88 -1.31
CA GLU A 10 -3.32 -3.94 -0.34
C GLU A 10 -2.18 -4.56 0.45
N ARG A 11 -2.35 -5.82 0.90
CA ARG A 11 -1.32 -6.54 1.64
C ARG A 11 -0.06 -6.76 0.80
N VAL A 12 -0.21 -7.11 -0.49
CA VAL A 12 0.93 -7.25 -1.40
C VAL A 12 1.61 -5.90 -1.62
N LEU A 13 0.87 -4.87 -1.99
CA LEU A 13 1.43 -3.53 -2.22
C LEU A 13 2.14 -2.96 -0.97
N LYS A 14 1.61 -3.22 0.23
CA LYS A 14 2.23 -2.83 1.49
C LYS A 14 3.58 -3.53 1.71
N VAL A 15 3.65 -4.83 1.45
CA VAL A 15 4.92 -5.57 1.54
C VAL A 15 5.95 -5.03 0.54
N ILE A 16 5.52 -4.75 -0.69
CA ILE A 16 6.40 -4.15 -1.71
C ILE A 16 6.94 -2.79 -1.22
N LEU A 17 6.08 -1.94 -0.66
CA LEU A 17 6.47 -0.65 -0.12
C LEU A 17 7.48 -0.80 1.03
N GLU A 18 7.22 -1.68 1.99
CA GLU A 18 8.12 -1.95 3.12
C GLU A 18 9.51 -2.37 2.65
N GLU A 19 9.60 -3.23 1.64
CA GLU A 19 10.89 -3.72 1.12
C GLU A 19 11.61 -2.64 0.30
N ILE A 20 10.87 -1.84 -0.49
CA ILE A 20 11.43 -0.69 -1.20
C ILE A 20 12.02 0.35 -0.23
N ILE A 21 11.32 0.66 0.88
CA ILE A 21 11.82 1.59 1.91
C ILE A 21 13.11 1.08 2.56
N LYS A 22 13.29 -0.25 2.66
CA LYS A 22 14.53 -0.88 3.13
C LYS A 22 15.64 -0.94 2.08
N GLY A 23 15.38 -0.45 0.86
CA GLY A 23 16.34 -0.49 -0.25
C GLY A 23 16.33 -1.80 -1.05
N ASN A 24 15.36 -2.69 -0.83
CA ASN A 24 15.24 -3.95 -1.55
C ASN A 24 14.43 -3.76 -2.83
N PHE A 25 15.12 -3.48 -3.93
CA PHE A 25 14.49 -3.28 -5.25
C PHE A 25 14.58 -4.50 -6.17
N HIS A 26 15.33 -5.53 -5.79
CA HIS A 26 15.58 -6.67 -6.68
C HIS A 26 14.33 -7.56 -6.79
N ARG A 27 13.83 -7.71 -8.02
CA ARG A 27 12.56 -8.36 -8.34
C ARG A 27 12.46 -9.78 -7.76
N VAL A 28 13.45 -10.63 -7.97
CA VAL A 28 13.42 -12.04 -7.50
C VAL A 28 13.32 -12.11 -5.98
N LYS A 29 14.20 -11.40 -5.27
CA LYS A 29 14.21 -11.34 -3.80
C LYS A 29 12.89 -10.79 -3.25
N LEU A 30 12.30 -9.81 -3.95
CA LEU A 30 11.05 -9.20 -3.52
C LEU A 30 9.85 -10.12 -3.75
N ILE A 31 9.82 -10.88 -4.86
CA ILE A 31 8.81 -11.93 -5.09
C ILE A 31 8.85 -12.97 -3.96
N GLU A 32 10.04 -13.47 -3.61
CA GLU A 32 10.21 -14.42 -2.50
C GLU A 32 9.74 -13.84 -1.16
N THR A 33 10.07 -12.58 -0.91
CA THR A 33 9.70 -11.90 0.33
C THR A 33 8.19 -11.67 0.42
N VAL A 34 7.55 -11.26 -0.67
CA VAL A 34 6.09 -11.12 -0.76
C VAL A 34 5.44 -12.48 -0.53
N SER A 35 5.83 -13.51 -1.28
CA SER A 35 5.32 -14.88 -1.15
C SER A 35 5.37 -15.36 0.31
N ARG A 36 6.51 -15.17 0.98
CA ARG A 36 6.69 -15.55 2.39
C ARG A 36 5.80 -14.75 3.35
N LYS A 37 5.72 -13.42 3.20
CA LYS A 37 4.95 -12.55 4.11
C LYS A 37 3.43 -12.65 3.89
N THR A 38 2.99 -12.97 2.67
CA THR A 38 1.57 -13.15 2.35
C THR A 38 1.11 -14.60 2.52
N GLY A 39 2.04 -15.55 2.67
CA GLY A 39 1.74 -16.99 2.73
C GLY A 39 1.21 -17.52 1.39
N THR A 40 1.55 -16.85 0.29
CA THR A 40 1.07 -17.15 -1.06
C THR A 40 2.18 -17.86 -1.84
N PRO A 41 1.89 -18.90 -2.64
CA PRO A 41 2.89 -19.54 -3.49
C PRO A 41 3.61 -18.54 -4.41
N VAL A 42 4.86 -18.81 -4.75
CA VAL A 42 5.68 -17.92 -5.60
C VAL A 42 5.02 -17.69 -6.96
N GLU A 43 4.54 -18.74 -7.63
CA GLU A 43 3.84 -18.63 -8.93
C GLU A 43 2.60 -17.73 -8.84
N THR A 44 1.76 -17.94 -7.82
CA THR A 44 0.60 -17.09 -7.57
C THR A 44 0.99 -15.64 -7.28
N THR A 45 2.10 -15.43 -6.56
CA THR A 45 2.64 -14.10 -6.27
C THR A 45 3.09 -13.40 -7.56
N GLU A 46 3.75 -14.10 -8.47
CA GLU A 46 4.13 -13.56 -9.78
C GLU A 46 2.92 -13.16 -10.61
N HIS A 47 1.87 -13.98 -10.62
CA HIS A 47 0.60 -13.62 -11.29
C HIS A 47 -0.05 -12.37 -10.70
N VAL A 48 -0.06 -12.24 -9.37
CA VAL A 48 -0.58 -11.04 -8.70
C VAL A 48 0.25 -9.81 -9.06
N LEU A 49 1.58 -9.91 -9.02
CA LEU A 49 2.46 -8.79 -9.38
C LEU A 49 2.29 -8.39 -10.85
N GLU A 50 2.16 -9.35 -11.77
CA GLU A 50 1.90 -9.03 -13.18
C GLU A 50 0.55 -8.32 -13.36
N ASN A 51 -0.48 -8.69 -12.59
CA ASN A 51 -1.76 -7.98 -12.57
C ASN A 51 -1.61 -6.55 -12.01
N LEU A 52 -0.82 -6.35 -10.96
CA LEU A 52 -0.54 -5.02 -10.41
C LEU A 52 0.25 -4.15 -11.41
N ARG A 53 1.17 -4.75 -12.17
CA ARG A 53 1.90 -4.08 -13.24
C ARG A 53 0.97 -3.62 -14.35
N LYS A 54 0.10 -4.51 -14.84
CA LYS A 54 -0.89 -4.18 -15.88
C LYS A 54 -1.85 -3.08 -15.44
N ARG A 55 -2.17 -3.01 -14.14
CA ARG A 55 -3.00 -1.95 -13.54
C ARG A 55 -2.25 -0.65 -13.27
N GLY A 56 -0.94 -0.60 -13.53
CA GLY A 56 -0.11 0.59 -13.37
C GLY A 56 0.30 0.89 -11.92
N PHE A 57 0.15 -0.04 -10.98
CA PHE A 57 0.55 0.19 -9.58
C PHE A 57 2.03 -0.05 -9.32
N ILE A 58 2.64 -0.93 -10.10
CA ILE A 58 4.08 -1.22 -10.02
C ILE A 58 4.69 -1.21 -11.42
N ILE A 59 6.01 -1.05 -11.46
CA ILE A 59 6.81 -1.15 -12.67
C ILE A 59 7.90 -2.19 -12.50
N PHE A 60 8.22 -2.89 -13.59
CA PHE A 60 9.41 -3.73 -13.67
C PHE A 60 10.42 -3.06 -14.59
N SER A 61 11.69 -3.09 -14.20
CA SER A 61 12.82 -2.69 -15.04
C SER A 61 13.92 -3.73 -14.93
N ARG A 62 14.07 -4.58 -15.95
CA ARG A 62 14.98 -5.74 -15.95
C ARG A 62 14.86 -6.55 -14.65
N GLU A 63 15.77 -6.33 -13.71
CA GLU A 63 15.91 -7.01 -12.44
C GLU A 63 15.30 -6.26 -11.25
N LEU A 64 14.73 -5.08 -11.48
CA LEU A 64 14.20 -4.18 -10.48
C LEU A 64 12.67 -4.12 -10.52
N ILE A 65 12.09 -3.88 -9.36
CA ILE A 65 10.68 -3.56 -9.17
C ILE A 65 10.57 -2.22 -8.43
N GLY A 66 9.60 -1.41 -8.83
CA GLY A 66 9.28 -0.15 -8.16
C GLY A 66 7.77 0.03 -8.03
N LEU A 67 7.36 0.87 -7.08
CA LEU A 67 5.99 1.37 -7.00
C LEU A 67 5.85 2.62 -7.87
N THR A 68 4.72 2.73 -8.55
CA THR A 68 4.37 3.98 -9.25
C THR A 68 3.74 4.96 -8.28
N SER A 69 3.63 6.23 -8.69
CA SER A 69 2.83 7.24 -7.97
C SER A 69 1.38 6.78 -7.78
N GLN A 70 0.80 6.07 -8.77
CA GLN A 70 -0.55 5.50 -8.67
C GLN A 70 -0.63 4.37 -7.63
N GLY A 71 0.37 3.49 -7.56
CA GLY A 71 0.44 2.44 -6.54
C GLY A 71 0.58 3.00 -5.13
N LEU A 72 1.39 4.05 -4.97
CA LEU A 72 1.52 4.78 -3.73
C LEU A 72 0.21 5.48 -3.34
N LEU A 73 -0.41 6.21 -4.26
CA LEU A 73 -1.69 6.89 -4.01
C LEU A 73 -2.79 5.90 -3.64
N TYR A 74 -2.85 4.75 -4.30
CA TYR A 74 -3.78 3.68 -3.97
C TYR A 74 -3.56 3.20 -2.53
N LEU A 75 -2.31 2.91 -2.13
CA LEU A 75 -1.98 2.55 -0.75
C LEU A 75 -2.40 3.65 0.24
N PHE A 76 -2.05 4.92 -0.01
CA PHE A 76 -2.39 6.03 0.89
C PHE A 76 -3.90 6.17 1.09
N ASN A 77 -4.70 6.02 0.02
CA ASN A 77 -6.15 6.12 0.09
C ASN A 77 -6.80 4.94 0.84
N HIS A 78 -6.13 3.80 0.97
CA HIS A 78 -6.67 2.60 1.62
C HIS A 78 -6.05 2.34 3.01
N LEU A 79 -4.92 2.99 3.34
CA LEU A 79 -4.34 2.97 4.68
C LEU A 79 -5.18 3.75 5.71
N SER A 80 -6.11 4.60 5.26
CA SER A 80 -7.02 5.37 6.13
C SER A 80 -8.08 4.52 6.86
N ASP A 81 -8.41 3.31 6.37
CA ASP A 81 -9.44 2.46 6.98
C ASP A 81 -8.87 1.45 7.99
N SER A 82 -7.57 1.17 7.97
CA SER A 82 -6.96 0.12 8.81
C SER A 82 -6.41 0.61 10.16
N ASN A 83 -6.53 1.90 10.50
CA ASN A 83 -6.06 2.41 11.79
C ASN A 83 -6.74 3.69 12.35
N TYR A 84 -7.86 4.17 11.80
CA TYR A 84 -8.58 5.33 12.36
C TYR A 84 -9.82 4.93 13.19
N LYS A 85 -9.60 4.10 14.22
CA LYS A 85 -10.35 4.17 15.47
C LYS A 85 -9.37 4.36 16.63
N ASN A 86 -8.55 5.40 16.53
CA ASN A 86 -7.88 5.96 17.70
C ASN A 86 -8.23 7.46 17.77
N SER A 87 -9.16 7.74 18.69
CA SER A 87 -9.21 8.95 19.52
C SER A 87 -8.65 10.24 18.90
N GLY A 88 -9.51 11.01 18.26
CA GLY A 88 -9.18 12.36 17.83
C GLY A 88 -10.41 13.13 17.40
N SER A 89 -11.36 13.34 18.31
CA SER A 89 -12.43 14.31 18.11
C SER A 89 -11.83 15.66 17.75
N CYS A 90 -11.89 16.05 16.48
CA CYS A 90 -11.66 17.43 16.07
C CYS A 90 -12.92 18.23 16.42
N GLN A 91 -13.19 18.38 17.72
CA GLN A 91 -14.04 19.43 18.23
C GLN A 91 -13.26 20.73 18.00
N ASN A 92 -13.46 21.33 16.84
CA ASN A 92 -13.00 22.68 16.61
C ASN A 92 -13.74 23.60 17.58
N ASN A 93 -13.00 24.05 18.61
CA ASN A 93 -13.28 25.24 19.37
C ASN A 93 -13.66 26.35 18.39
N ARG A 94 -14.96 26.68 18.30
CA ARG A 94 -15.37 27.96 17.75
C ARG A 94 -14.73 29.03 18.62
N ARG A 95 -13.71 29.66 18.07
CA ARG A 95 -13.19 30.98 18.43
C ARG A 95 -14.32 31.87 18.98
N GLY A 96 -14.37 32.02 20.30
CA GLY A 96 -14.93 33.20 20.94
C GLY A 96 -13.89 34.31 20.87
N VAL A 97 -13.70 34.89 19.69
CA VAL A 97 -12.95 36.14 19.56
C VAL A 97 -13.81 37.20 20.25
N LYS A 98 -13.26 37.79 21.32
CA LYS A 98 -13.79 38.99 21.95
C LYS A 98 -13.88 40.09 20.90
N ASN A 99 -15.07 40.66 20.72
CA ASN A 99 -15.20 42.01 20.17
C ASN A 99 -15.43 42.93 21.37
N ASP A 100 -14.37 43.61 21.80
CA ASP A 100 -14.50 44.83 22.58
C ASP A 100 -14.66 45.96 21.56
N ASN A 101 -15.91 46.39 21.34
CA ASN A 101 -16.24 47.68 20.72
C ASN A 101 -17.59 48.17 21.26
#